data_AF-A0A920JM25-F1
#
_entry.id   AF-A0A920JM25-F1
#
_cell.length_a   1.000
_cell.length_b   1.000
_cell.length_c   1.000
_cell.angle_alpha   90.00
_cell.angle_beta   90.00
_cell.angle_gamma   90.00
#
_symmetry.space_group_name_H-M   'P 1'
#
loop_
_entity.id
_entity.type
_entity.pdbx_description
1 polymer ?
#
loop_
_entity_poly.entity_id
_entity_poly.type
_entity_poly.pdbx_seq_one_letter_code
_entity_poly.pdbx_strand_id
1 'polypeptide(L)'
;MLVYTIKRFFEMVIVFFLFLVISYLLFNAIPGNAFSSLLLNPLLPPEAYQKTIEAFGLDKPLFERVQLYIINFFKGDFGYSYTYYPRTPIDLIAERLPRTLMLFSIVNVVAFYTGFFVGKILAWRRGSKSETWITIGSVFSYTVFYPWFALMMLWFFGYKMDWFPLGKFLVPEKWYDSPYASDEIFIH
;
A
#
# COMPACT_ATOMS: atom_id res chain seq x y z
N MET A 1 -27.91 10.14 -21.56
CA MET A 1 -26.58 10.55 -21.03
C MET A 1 -26.67 11.12 -19.62
N LEU A 2 -27.42 12.21 -19.35
CA LEU A 2 -27.50 12.81 -18.00
C LEU A 2 -27.97 11.84 -16.90
N VAL A 3 -29.07 11.10 -17.12
CA VAL A 3 -29.59 10.10 -16.16
C VAL A 3 -28.56 8.99 -15.89
N TYR A 4 -27.81 8.57 -16.92
CA TYR A 4 -26.76 7.57 -16.78
C TYR A 4 -25.59 8.10 -15.94
N THR A 5 -25.13 9.33 -16.21
CA THR A 5 -24.06 9.97 -15.43
C THR A 5 -24.45 10.15 -13.97
N ILE A 6 -25.67 10.60 -13.68
CA ILE A 6 -26.17 10.76 -12.30
C ILE A 6 -26.23 9.40 -11.59
N LYS A 7 -26.78 8.37 -12.26
CA LYS A 7 -26.84 7.02 -11.70
C LYS A 7 -25.44 6.49 -11.36
N ARG A 8 -24.49 6.63 -12.29
CA ARG A 8 -23.09 6.23 -12.10
C ARG A 8 -22.41 6.99 -10.96
N PHE A 9 -22.64 8.30 -10.88
CA PHE A 9 -22.08 9.13 -9.81
C PHE A 9 -22.63 8.72 -8.44
N PHE A 10 -23.94 8.48 -8.35
CA PHE A 10 -24.57 8.00 -7.12
C PHE A 10 -24.05 6.62 -6.69
N GLU A 11 -23.89 5.68 -7.64
CA GLU A 11 -23.26 4.38 -7.38
C GLU A 11 -21.83 4.55 -6.85
N MET A 12 -21.02 5.45 -7.43
CA MET A 12 -19.66 5.73 -6.96
C MET A 12 -19.65 6.30 -5.54
N VAL A 13 -20.54 7.24 -5.22
CA VAL A 13 -20.64 7.83 -3.87
C VAL A 13 -21.01 6.77 -2.84
N ILE A 14 -21.97 5.88 -3.16
CA ILE A 14 -22.34 4.77 -2.28
C ILE A 14 -21.16 3.83 -2.05
N VAL A 15 -20.50 3.39 -3.13
CA VAL A 15 -19.37 2.47 -3.03
C VAL A 15 -18.22 3.10 -2.23
N PHE A 16 -17.94 4.38 -2.46
CA PHE A 16 -16.93 5.13 -1.72
C PHE A 16 -17.25 5.20 -0.23
N PHE A 17 -18.50 5.51 0.14
CA PHE A 17 -18.90 5.59 1.54
C PHE A 17 -18.86 4.21 2.22
N LEU A 18 -19.35 3.17 1.53
CA LEU A 18 -19.23 1.79 2.01
C LEU A 18 -17.77 1.40 2.22
N PHE A 19 -16.89 1.75 1.28
CA PHE A 19 -15.46 1.48 1.42
C PHE A 19 -14.85 2.19 2.63
N LEU A 20 -15.16 3.47 2.88
CA LEU A 20 -14.68 4.19 4.05
C LEU A 20 -15.14 3.54 5.36
N VAL A 21 -16.42 3.20 5.48
CA VAL A 21 -16.96 2.57 6.69
C VAL A 21 -16.38 1.17 6.88
N ILE A 22 -16.39 0.34 5.84
CA ILE A 22 -15.90 -1.04 5.92
C ILE A 22 -14.41 -1.06 6.23
N SER A 23 -13.60 -0.22 5.59
CA SER A 23 -12.17 -0.16 5.87
C SER A 23 -11.89 0.21 7.34
N TYR A 24 -12.59 1.22 7.87
CA TYR A 24 -12.49 1.57 9.28
C TYR A 24 -12.88 0.41 10.20
N LEU A 25 -14.00 -0.26 9.92
CA LEU A 25 -14.46 -1.42 10.70
C LEU A 25 -13.47 -2.58 10.64
N LEU A 26 -12.88 -2.85 9.48
CA LEU A 26 -11.87 -3.90 9.32
C LEU A 26 -10.62 -3.58 10.16
N PHE A 27 -10.13 -2.34 10.13
CA PHE A 27 -9.00 -1.94 10.97
C PHE A 27 -9.33 -2.00 12.47
N ASN A 28 -10.55 -1.65 12.85
CA ASN A 28 -11.01 -1.73 14.24
C ASN A 28 -11.19 -3.18 14.72
N ALA A 29 -11.54 -4.11 13.81
CA ALA A 29 -11.74 -5.53 14.11
C ALA A 29 -10.42 -6.31 14.26
N ILE A 30 -9.28 -5.74 13.86
CA ILE A 30 -7.98 -6.37 14.08
C ILE A 30 -7.76 -6.49 15.60
N PRO A 31 -7.55 -7.71 16.12
CA PRO A 31 -7.32 -7.89 17.54
C PRO A 31 -6.01 -7.22 17.94
N GLY A 32 -6.09 -6.30 18.91
CA GLY A 32 -4.97 -5.51 19.37
C GLY A 32 -5.29 -4.02 19.42
N ASN A 33 -4.67 -3.30 20.34
CA ASN A 33 -4.71 -1.84 20.36
C ASN A 33 -3.35 -1.33 19.90
N ALA A 34 -3.30 -0.35 19.00
CA ALA A 34 -2.03 0.25 18.56
C ALA A 34 -1.21 0.85 19.74
N PHE A 35 -1.90 1.16 20.84
CA PHE A 35 -1.31 1.67 22.08
C PHE A 35 -1.11 0.61 23.17
N SER A 36 -1.37 -0.67 22.92
CA SER A 36 -1.14 -1.73 23.92
C SER A 36 0.33 -1.83 24.34
N SER A 37 1.25 -1.45 23.46
CA SER A 37 2.69 -1.34 23.77
C SER A 37 2.98 -0.29 24.84
N LEU A 38 2.15 0.74 25.01
CA LEU A 38 2.31 1.73 26.08
C LEU A 38 2.09 1.10 27.47
N LEU A 39 1.21 0.09 27.57
CA LEU A 39 0.97 -0.65 28.82
C LEU A 39 2.18 -1.49 29.23
N LEU A 40 3.04 -1.85 28.28
CA LEU A 40 4.25 -2.64 28.52
C LEU A 40 5.47 -1.75 28.85
N ASN A 41 5.33 -0.43 28.78
CA ASN A 41 6.42 0.50 29.07
C ASN A 41 6.40 0.92 30.55
N PRO A 42 7.33 0.43 31.39
CA PRO A 42 7.35 0.72 32.83
C PRO A 42 7.73 2.18 33.15
N LEU A 43 8.19 2.95 32.16
CA LEU A 43 8.52 4.37 32.33
C LEU A 43 7.30 5.29 32.21
N LEU A 44 6.15 4.76 31.75
CA LEU A 44 4.93 5.55 31.59
C LEU A 44 4.04 5.42 32.82
N PRO A 45 3.46 6.54 33.31
CA PRO A 45 2.43 6.49 34.32
C PRO A 45 1.26 5.60 33.86
N PRO A 46 0.62 4.83 34.76
CA PRO A 46 -0.54 4.00 34.39
C PRO A 46 -1.67 4.79 33.72
N GLU A 47 -1.83 6.06 34.07
CA GLU A 47 -2.81 6.97 33.47
C GLU A 47 -2.48 7.40 32.03
N ALA A 48 -1.23 7.27 31.60
CA ALA A 48 -0.79 7.73 30.28
C ALA A 48 -1.49 6.95 29.15
N TYR A 49 -1.76 5.67 29.38
CA TYR A 49 -2.54 4.86 28.44
C TYR A 49 -3.95 5.43 28.28
N GLN A 50 -4.67 5.64 29.39
CA GLN A 50 -6.05 6.13 29.36
C GLN A 50 -6.16 7.51 28.71
N LYS A 51 -5.23 8.43 29.04
CA LYS A 51 -5.15 9.75 28.39
C LYS A 51 -4.88 9.66 26.89
N THR A 52 -4.10 8.67 26.46
CA THR A 52 -3.85 8.45 25.02
C THR A 52 -5.09 7.92 24.32
N ILE A 53 -5.81 6.97 24.92
CA ILE A 53 -7.08 6.44 24.37
C ILE A 53 -8.11 7.55 24.19
N GLU A 54 -8.25 8.41 25.21
CA GLU A 54 -9.15 9.58 25.17
C GLU A 54 -8.71 10.62 24.12
N ALA A 55 -7.41 10.91 24.02
CA ALA A 55 -6.88 11.85 23.04
C ALA A 55 -7.12 11.41 21.59
N PHE A 56 -7.12 10.10 21.32
CA PHE A 56 -7.46 9.54 20.01
C PHE A 56 -8.95 9.19 19.86
N GLY A 57 -9.79 9.50 20.85
CA GLY A 57 -11.23 9.23 20.83
C GLY A 57 -11.59 7.76 20.71
N LEU A 58 -10.70 6.86 21.16
CA LEU A 58 -10.87 5.41 21.04
C LEU A 58 -11.79 4.84 22.13
N ASP A 59 -12.05 5.62 23.17
CA ASP A 59 -13.01 5.39 24.26
C ASP A 59 -14.47 5.54 23.83
N LYS A 60 -14.72 6.25 22.72
CA LYS A 60 -16.07 6.56 22.23
C LYS A 60 -16.80 5.33 21.67
N PRO A 61 -18.15 5.31 21.69
CA PRO A 61 -18.94 4.28 21.02
C PRO A 61 -18.56 4.14 19.54
N LEU A 62 -18.61 2.92 19.01
CA LEU A 62 -18.18 2.61 17.63
C LEU A 62 -18.83 3.53 16.59
N PHE A 63 -20.12 3.80 16.73
CA PHE A 63 -20.86 4.67 15.83
C PHE A 63 -20.32 6.11 15.82
N GLU A 64 -20.02 6.66 17.00
CA GLU A 64 -19.43 7.99 17.14
C GLU A 64 -18.03 8.05 16.51
N ARG A 65 -17.24 6.98 16.68
CA ARG A 65 -15.89 6.89 16.08
C ARG A 65 -15.93 6.85 14.55
N VAL A 66 -16.89 6.13 13.98
CA VAL A 66 -17.10 6.09 12.52
C VAL A 66 -17.51 7.47 12.00
N GLN A 67 -18.41 8.16 12.70
CA GLN A 67 -18.82 9.52 12.33
C GLN A 67 -17.65 10.50 12.36
N LEU A 68 -16.86 10.49 13.44
CA LEU A 68 -15.67 11.32 13.57
C LEU A 68 -14.65 11.01 12.47
N TYR A 69 -14.41 9.73 12.19
CA TYR A 69 -13.53 9.31 11.09
C TYR A 69 -13.97 9.88 9.75
N ILE A 70 -15.24 9.77 9.40
CA ILE A 70 -15.79 10.30 8.14
C ILE A 70 -15.66 11.83 8.08
N ILE A 71 -16.06 12.52 9.15
CA ILE A 71 -16.00 13.99 9.21
C ILE A 71 -14.54 14.47 9.05
N ASN A 72 -13.63 13.85 9.79
CA ASN A 72 -12.21 14.21 9.77
C ASN A 72 -11.58 13.90 8.40
N PHE A 73 -11.94 12.78 7.78
CA PHE A 73 -11.53 12.44 6.41
C PHE A 73 -11.90 13.55 5.41
N PHE A 74 -13.15 14.03 5.44
CA PHE A 74 -13.60 15.11 4.53
C PHE A 74 -13.01 16.48 4.88
N LYS A 75 -12.60 16.69 6.13
CA LYS A 75 -11.83 17.87 6.54
C LYS A 75 -10.34 17.78 6.16
N GLY A 76 -9.86 16.60 5.72
CA GLY A 76 -8.44 16.34 5.50
C GLY A 76 -7.64 16.24 6.79
N ASP A 77 -8.30 16.08 7.93
CA ASP A 77 -7.65 15.85 9.23
C ASP A 77 -7.52 14.34 9.44
N PHE A 78 -6.31 13.82 9.33
CA PHE A 78 -6.04 12.40 9.56
C PHE A 78 -5.44 12.13 10.95
N GLY A 79 -5.31 13.17 11.78
CA GLY A 79 -4.63 13.11 13.06
C GLY A 79 -3.19 12.61 12.94
N TYR A 80 -2.74 11.87 13.94
CA TYR A 80 -1.40 11.32 14.03
C TYR A 80 -1.38 9.82 13.76
N SER A 81 -0.27 9.33 13.20
CA SER A 81 -0.03 7.91 13.06
C SER A 81 0.05 7.23 14.43
N TYR A 82 -0.69 6.15 14.62
CA TYR A 82 -0.61 5.35 15.84
C TYR A 82 0.76 4.69 16.03
N THR A 83 1.46 4.39 14.93
CA THR A 83 2.76 3.69 14.96
C THR A 83 3.94 4.65 14.85
N TYR A 84 3.80 5.74 14.10
CA TYR A 84 4.91 6.67 13.80
C TYR A 84 4.68 8.05 14.42
N TYR A 85 4.11 8.12 15.62
CA TYR A 85 3.91 9.37 16.34
C TYR A 85 5.24 10.14 16.52
N PRO A 86 5.30 11.48 16.35
CA PRO A 86 4.20 12.42 16.09
C PRO A 86 3.99 12.74 14.59
N ARG A 87 4.27 11.82 13.66
CA ARG A 87 4.04 12.08 12.21
C ARG A 87 2.57 11.92 11.84
N THR A 88 2.10 12.73 10.90
CA THR A 88 0.76 12.56 10.34
C THR A 88 0.75 11.50 9.23
N PRO A 89 -0.40 10.86 8.94
CA PRO A 89 -0.52 9.96 7.80
C PRO A 89 -0.19 10.63 6.46
N ILE A 90 -0.51 11.93 6.30
CA ILE A 90 -0.20 12.70 5.09
C ILE A 90 1.31 12.77 4.89
N ASP A 91 2.08 13.08 5.94
CA ASP A 91 3.54 13.17 5.85
C ASP A 91 4.16 11.84 5.42
N LEU A 92 3.67 10.73 5.99
CA LEU A 92 4.14 9.39 5.65
C LEU A 92 3.79 9.00 4.21
N ILE A 93 2.59 9.38 3.74
CA ILE A 93 2.18 9.17 2.35
C ILE A 93 3.08 9.99 1.43
N ALA A 94 3.27 11.29 1.72
CA ALA A 94 4.10 12.17 0.92
C ALA A 94 5.54 11.66 0.80
N GLU A 95 6.13 11.17 1.91
CA GLU A 95 7.48 10.60 1.93
C GLU A 95 7.58 9.33 1.06
N ARG A 96 6.53 8.51 1.00
CA ARG A 96 6.53 7.23 0.27
C ARG A 96 6.03 7.35 -1.17
N LEU A 97 5.27 8.39 -1.48
CA LEU A 97 4.58 8.56 -2.75
C LEU A 97 5.53 8.58 -3.95
N PRO A 98 6.66 9.32 -3.96
CA PRO A 98 7.56 9.34 -5.11
C PRO A 98 8.12 7.96 -5.47
N ARG A 99 8.49 7.16 -4.47
CA ARG A 99 9.01 5.79 -4.65
C ARG A 99 7.95 4.88 -5.25
N THR A 100 6.71 4.98 -4.76
CA THR A 100 5.57 4.24 -5.31
C THR A 100 5.27 4.65 -6.74
N LEU A 101 5.26 5.95 -7.04
CA LEU A 101 5.02 6.46 -8.39
C LEU A 101 6.11 6.03 -9.36
N MET A 102 7.39 6.12 -8.98
CA MET A 102 8.50 5.67 -9.80
C MET A 102 8.37 4.17 -10.14
N LEU A 103 8.14 3.33 -9.12
CA LEU A 103 7.95 1.89 -9.33
C LEU A 103 6.73 1.61 -10.21
N PHE A 104 5.59 2.24 -9.92
CA PHE A 104 4.37 2.08 -10.68
C PHE A 104 4.54 2.48 -12.15
N SER A 105 5.17 3.63 -12.42
CA SER A 105 5.42 4.13 -13.77
C SER A 105 6.33 3.20 -14.55
N ILE A 106 7.45 2.75 -13.97
CA ILE A 106 8.38 1.82 -14.63
C ILE A 106 7.66 0.51 -14.97
N VAL A 107 6.92 -0.07 -14.01
CA VAL A 107 6.18 -1.32 -14.22
C VAL A 107 5.16 -1.15 -15.34
N ASN A 108 4.38 -0.07 -15.37
CA ASN A 108 3.38 0.16 -16.41
C ASN A 108 4.00 0.35 -17.80
N VAL A 109 5.10 1.09 -17.89
CA VAL A 109 5.81 1.30 -19.16
C VAL A 109 6.33 -0.04 -19.68
N VAL A 110 7.01 -0.83 -18.84
CA VAL A 110 7.53 -2.15 -19.22
C VAL A 110 6.40 -3.10 -19.59
N ALA A 111 5.31 -3.14 -18.80
CA ALA A 111 4.16 -4.00 -19.07
C ALA A 111 3.45 -3.62 -20.38
N PHE A 112 3.29 -2.33 -20.66
CA PHE A 112 2.69 -1.85 -21.90
C PHE A 112 3.52 -2.29 -23.11
N TYR A 113 4.83 -2.02 -23.10
CA TYR A 113 5.69 -2.37 -24.23
C TYR A 113 5.79 -3.89 -24.42
N THR A 114 6.04 -4.64 -23.34
CA THR A 114 6.13 -6.11 -23.41
C THR A 114 4.81 -6.72 -23.89
N GLY A 115 3.68 -6.29 -23.33
CA GLY A 115 2.35 -6.73 -23.75
C GLY A 115 2.06 -6.39 -25.21
N PHE A 116 2.40 -5.19 -25.67
CA PHE A 116 2.25 -4.79 -27.06
C PHE A 116 3.09 -5.65 -28.02
N PHE A 117 4.38 -5.88 -27.70
CA PHE A 117 5.26 -6.70 -28.53
C PHE A 117 4.81 -8.16 -28.57
N VAL A 118 4.48 -8.74 -27.42
CA VAL A 118 4.00 -10.11 -27.32
C VAL A 118 2.68 -10.29 -28.06
N GLY A 119 1.73 -9.36 -27.88
CA GLY A 119 0.45 -9.35 -28.59
C GLY A 119 0.60 -9.24 -30.10
N LYS A 120 1.53 -8.41 -30.57
CA LYS A 120 1.88 -8.30 -31.99
C LYS A 120 2.43 -9.62 -32.56
N ILE A 121 3.33 -10.29 -31.83
CA ILE A 121 3.89 -11.58 -32.25
C ILE A 121 2.79 -12.65 -32.35
N LEU A 122 1.90 -12.72 -31.36
CA LEU A 122 0.74 -13.62 -31.36
C LEU A 122 -0.18 -13.39 -32.57
N ALA A 123 -0.45 -12.13 -32.89
CA ALA A 123 -1.30 -11.78 -34.04
C ALA A 123 -0.70 -12.20 -35.38
N TRP A 124 0.62 -12.09 -35.54
CA TRP A 124 1.32 -12.41 -36.80
C TRP A 124 1.70 -13.88 -36.96
N ARG A 125 1.97 -14.60 -35.87
CA ARG A 125 2.42 -16.00 -35.90
C ARG A 125 1.38 -16.96 -35.33
N ARG A 126 0.15 -16.86 -35.84
CA ARG A 126 -0.94 -17.78 -35.49
C ARG A 126 -0.62 -19.23 -35.88
N GLY A 127 -0.98 -20.18 -35.03
CA GLY A 127 -0.70 -21.61 -35.13
C GLY A 127 0.76 -22.01 -34.83
N SER A 128 1.62 -21.07 -34.46
CA SER A 128 3.05 -21.36 -34.25
C SER A 128 3.35 -21.90 -32.85
N LYS A 129 4.46 -22.63 -32.69
CA LYS A 129 4.94 -23.04 -31.36
C LYS A 129 5.20 -21.84 -30.44
N SER A 130 5.58 -20.68 -30.99
CA SER A 130 5.73 -19.45 -30.20
C SER A 130 4.42 -18.97 -29.60
N GLU A 131 3.30 -19.09 -30.32
CA GLU A 131 1.98 -18.76 -29.76
C GLU A 131 1.63 -19.69 -28.60
N THR A 132 1.87 -21.00 -28.74
CA THR A 132 1.62 -21.97 -27.67
C THR A 132 2.41 -21.62 -26.41
N TRP A 133 3.72 -21.38 -26.51
CA TRP A 133 4.56 -21.05 -25.35
C TRP A 133 4.19 -19.72 -24.70
N ILE A 134 3.92 -18.68 -25.49
CA ILE A 134 3.49 -17.38 -24.98
C ILE A 134 2.14 -17.51 -24.25
N THR A 135 1.21 -18.28 -24.81
CA THR A 135 -0.11 -18.49 -24.21
C THR A 135 0.01 -19.25 -22.89
N ILE A 136 0.81 -20.32 -22.85
CA ILE A 136 1.08 -21.07 -21.61
C ILE A 136 1.71 -20.16 -20.55
N GLY A 137 2.72 -19.36 -20.93
CA GLY A 137 3.35 -18.41 -20.02
C GLY A 137 2.36 -17.38 -19.47
N SER A 138 1.51 -16.83 -20.33
CA SER A 138 0.48 -15.86 -19.95
C SER A 138 -0.55 -16.46 -18.98
N VAL A 139 -1.01 -17.68 -19.26
CA VAL A 139 -1.97 -18.39 -18.39
C VAL A 139 -1.32 -18.72 -17.04
N PHE A 140 -0.06 -19.17 -17.04
CA PHE A 140 0.69 -19.39 -15.81
C PHE A 140 0.80 -18.11 -14.98
N SER A 141 1.25 -17.01 -15.58
CA SER A 141 1.37 -15.71 -14.88
C SER A 141 0.04 -15.20 -14.35
N TYR A 142 -1.07 -15.43 -15.06
CA TYR A 142 -2.39 -15.02 -14.62
C TYR A 142 -2.93 -15.87 -13.46
N THR A 143 -2.59 -17.16 -13.44
CA THR A 143 -3.17 -18.14 -12.50
C THR A 143 -2.31 -18.34 -11.25
N VAL A 144 -1.07 -17.87 -11.26
CA VAL A 144 -0.14 -18.09 -10.16
C VAL A 144 -0.65 -17.45 -8.87
N PHE A 145 -0.49 -18.16 -7.75
CA PHE A 145 -0.73 -17.59 -6.43
C PHE A 145 0.38 -16.59 -6.10
N TYR A 146 0.10 -15.30 -6.37
CA TYR A 146 1.06 -14.21 -6.29
C TYR A 146 1.88 -14.14 -4.98
N PRO A 147 1.28 -14.28 -3.77
CA PRO A 147 2.06 -14.22 -2.54
C PRO A 147 3.15 -15.28 -2.46
N TRP A 148 2.84 -16.53 -2.82
CA TRP A 148 3.83 -17.61 -2.84
C TRP A 148 4.88 -17.40 -3.93
N PHE A 149 4.45 -16.99 -5.12
CA PHE A 149 5.37 -16.72 -6.22
C PHE A 149 6.38 -15.61 -5.90
N ALA A 150 5.91 -14.52 -5.27
CA ALA A 150 6.78 -13.44 -4.81
C ALA A 150 7.81 -13.94 -3.77
N LEU A 151 7.40 -14.80 -2.82
CA LEU A 151 8.33 -15.41 -1.87
C LEU A 151 9.36 -16.32 -2.55
N MET A 152 8.95 -17.09 -3.56
CA MET A 152 9.87 -17.92 -4.34
C MET A 152 10.86 -17.08 -5.15
N MET A 153 10.41 -15.97 -5.74
CA MET A 153 11.29 -15.02 -6.43
C MET A 153 12.32 -14.42 -5.49
N LEU A 154 11.90 -14.00 -4.28
CA LEU A 154 12.82 -13.47 -3.26
C LEU A 154 13.84 -14.52 -2.81
N TRP A 155 13.41 -15.75 -2.56
CA TRP A 155 14.30 -16.84 -2.18
C TRP A 155 15.32 -17.17 -3.29
N PHE A 156 14.86 -17.27 -4.54
CA PHE A 156 15.74 -17.64 -5.64
C PHE A 156 16.68 -16.50 -6.05
N PHE A 157 16.13 -15.33 -6.38
CA PHE A 157 16.93 -14.23 -6.90
C PHE A 157 17.63 -13.41 -5.81
N GLY A 158 17.03 -13.28 -4.64
CA GLY A 158 17.62 -12.54 -3.53
C GLY A 158 18.54 -13.39 -2.66
N TYR A 159 18.05 -14.53 -2.17
CA TYR A 159 18.83 -15.33 -1.21
C TYR A 159 19.82 -16.28 -1.89
N LYS A 160 19.40 -17.01 -2.94
CA LYS A 160 20.26 -18.03 -3.55
C LYS A 160 21.27 -17.45 -4.54
N MET A 161 20.83 -16.51 -5.37
CA MET A 161 21.63 -15.91 -6.45
C MET A 161 22.30 -14.58 -6.06
N ASP A 162 21.84 -13.91 -5.00
CA ASP A 162 22.31 -12.59 -4.56
C ASP A 162 22.26 -11.51 -5.66
N TRP A 163 21.29 -11.62 -6.58
CA TRP A 163 21.10 -10.64 -7.67
C TRP A 163 20.40 -9.37 -7.17
N PHE A 164 19.53 -9.50 -6.18
CA PHE A 164 18.72 -8.39 -5.66
C PHE A 164 18.67 -8.39 -4.13
N PRO A 165 18.56 -7.21 -3.49
CA PRO A 165 18.40 -7.13 -2.05
C PRO A 165 17.04 -7.72 -1.61
N LEU A 166 17.03 -8.41 -0.47
CA LEU A 166 15.83 -9.05 0.09
C LEU A 166 14.82 -8.06 0.68
N GLY A 167 15.22 -6.81 0.94
CA GLY A 167 14.33 -5.80 1.48
C GLY A 167 14.97 -4.42 1.58
N LYS A 168 14.09 -3.44 1.84
CA LYS A 168 14.34 -1.99 1.90
C LYS A 168 14.75 -1.39 0.54
N PHE A 169 14.12 -0.27 0.20
CA PHE A 169 14.53 0.53 -0.96
C PHE A 169 15.90 1.20 -0.73
N LEU A 170 16.21 1.50 0.54
CA LEU A 170 17.48 2.10 0.96
C LEU A 170 18.11 1.19 2.00
N VAL A 171 19.39 0.91 1.81
CA VAL A 171 20.22 0.21 2.79
C VAL A 171 21.19 1.25 3.34
N PRO A 172 20.92 1.84 4.54
CA PRO A 172 21.73 2.92 5.08
C PRO A 172 23.22 2.57 5.17
N GLU A 173 23.52 1.30 5.43
CA GLU A 173 24.90 0.74 5.48
C GLU A 173 25.66 0.91 4.16
N LYS A 174 24.97 0.90 3.01
CA LYS A 174 25.56 1.12 1.68
C LYS A 174 25.52 2.59 1.24
N TRP A 175 24.92 3.46 2.04
CA TRP A 175 24.66 4.86 1.75
C TRP A 175 25.49 5.82 2.62
N TYR A 176 26.39 5.28 3.45
CA TYR A 176 27.21 6.06 4.38
C TYR A 176 28.19 7.01 3.67
N ASP A 177 28.71 6.60 2.51
CA ASP A 177 29.67 7.37 1.71
C ASP A 177 29.00 8.28 0.67
N SER A 178 27.66 8.32 0.64
CA SER A 178 26.91 9.16 -0.30
C SER A 178 26.95 10.63 0.16
N PRO A 179 27.19 11.60 -0.75
CA PRO A 179 27.09 13.03 -0.42
C PRO A 179 25.64 13.50 -0.19
N TYR A 180 24.66 12.66 -0.50
CA TYR A 180 23.23 12.91 -0.27
C TYR A 180 22.72 12.00 0.83
N ALA A 181 21.75 12.47 1.62
CA ALA A 181 21.07 11.63 2.60
C ALA A 181 20.02 10.75 1.93
N SER A 182 19.82 9.52 2.42
CA SER A 182 19.00 8.49 1.75
C SER A 182 17.54 8.90 1.56
N ASP A 183 17.09 9.84 2.39
CA ASP A 183 15.80 10.52 2.41
C ASP A 183 15.68 11.68 1.41
N GLU A 184 16.79 12.22 0.88
CA GLU A 184 16.80 13.36 -0.04
C GLU A 184 16.61 12.96 -1.51
N ILE A 185 16.78 11.67 -1.88
CA ILE A 185 16.72 11.20 -3.29
C ILE A 185 15.41 11.58 -3.99
N PHE A 186 14.32 11.67 -3.23
CA PHE A 186 12.99 11.96 -3.76
C PHE A 186 12.31 13.17 -3.13
N ILE A 187 12.94 13.81 -2.15
CA ILE A 187 12.36 14.93 -1.41
C ILE A 187 13.30 16.13 -1.55
N HIS A 188 13.23 16.76 -2.70
CA HIS A 188 13.61 18.15 -2.91
C HIS A 188 12.42 18.88 -3.52
#